data_AF-A0A2A5JD34-F1
#
_entry.id   AF-A0A2A5JD34-F1
#
_cell.length_a   1.000
_cell.length_b   1.000
_cell.length_c   1.000
_cell.angle_alpha   90.00
_cell.angle_beta   90.00
_cell.angle_gamma   90.00
#
_symmetry.space_group_name_H-M   'P 1'
#
loop_
_entity.id
_entity.type
_entity.pdbx_description
1 polymer ?
#
loop_
_entity_poly.entity_id
_entity_poly.type
_entity_poly.pdbx_seq_one_letter_code
_entity_poly.pdbx_strand_id
1 'polypeptide(L)'
;MDLAWNLRLLAQRARSVLHNRQTIPRRILLVGVRARRHHARCMEILTRAQAHRDGTSDAQLQRAVRRGELHRIAAGIYRRADHFRELDARARHRCAVMVATESCGPGAIVSHASAAVMHGLDCGGLRLGTVHMTRNRCSGGRKSQTLHLHPAVVPAEEVVLIDGVATTSLARTFVDLARTTPFETAVVIGDCALRRGMRRENVDASLDHARGRLGMSRARVAATFIEPGAESPGESISRVRMRDDGWPMPTLQHEIRHGGRFIGRVDFFWKEHGVVGEFDGMVKYRGDNPGRAVEREKLREDAIRDAGFEVFRWVWADLRDFERVRERFERACLRGAAR
;
A
#
# COMPACT_ATOMS: atom_id res chain seq x y z
N MET A 1 29.36 -42.61 -33.97
CA MET A 1 29.61 -42.42 -32.53
C MET A 1 29.17 -41.01 -32.16
N ASP A 2 28.31 -40.71 -31.21
CA ASP A 2 27.34 -41.49 -30.46
C ASP A 2 26.40 -40.43 -29.82
N LEU A 3 25.35 -40.01 -30.55
CA LEU A 3 24.41 -38.97 -30.10
C LEU A 3 22.93 -39.35 -30.31
N ALA A 4 22.67 -40.51 -30.93
CA ALA A 4 21.32 -41.01 -31.17
C ALA A 4 20.83 -42.00 -30.09
N TRP A 5 21.71 -42.45 -29.17
CA TRP A 5 21.35 -43.43 -28.14
C TRP A 5 20.82 -42.79 -26.84
N ASN A 6 21.22 -41.56 -26.51
CA ASN A 6 20.82 -40.89 -25.26
C ASN A 6 19.41 -40.24 -25.28
N LEU A 7 18.78 -40.08 -26.44
CA LEU A 7 17.44 -39.47 -26.53
C LEU A 7 16.28 -40.47 -26.36
N ARG A 8 16.54 -41.78 -26.49
CA ARG A 8 15.50 -42.82 -26.29
C ARG A 8 15.31 -43.22 -24.83
N LEU A 9 16.33 -43.10 -23.97
CA LEU A 9 16.20 -43.39 -22.53
C LEU A 9 15.52 -42.27 -21.73
N LEU A 10 15.64 -41.01 -22.15
CA LEU A 10 14.93 -39.88 -21.52
C LEU A 10 13.43 -39.83 -21.91
N ALA A 11 13.06 -40.36 -23.09
CA ALA A 11 11.68 -40.44 -23.54
C ALA A 11 10.87 -41.59 -22.89
N GLN A 12 11.53 -42.55 -22.25
CA GLN A 12 10.88 -43.65 -21.51
C GLN A 12 10.65 -43.34 -20.02
N ARG A 13 11.45 -42.44 -19.40
CA ARG A 13 11.19 -41.93 -18.04
C ARG A 13 10.20 -40.75 -17.97
N ALA A 14 9.94 -40.08 -19.10
CA ALA A 14 8.91 -39.04 -19.19
C ALA A 14 7.48 -39.58 -19.41
N ARG A 15 7.31 -40.88 -19.68
CA ARG A 15 5.99 -41.51 -19.88
C ARG A 15 5.42 -42.27 -18.68
N SER A 16 6.18 -42.49 -17.61
CA SER A 16 5.68 -43.20 -16.41
C SER A 16 5.15 -42.30 -15.29
N VAL A 17 5.18 -40.97 -15.44
CA VAL A 17 4.62 -40.01 -14.46
C VAL A 17 3.28 -39.40 -14.92
N LEU A 18 2.80 -39.75 -16.12
CA LEU A 18 1.53 -39.26 -16.67
C LEU A 18 0.34 -40.22 -16.50
N HIS A 19 0.49 -41.29 -15.72
CA HIS A 19 -0.58 -42.26 -15.44
C HIS A 19 -0.91 -42.35 -13.94
N ASN A 20 -1.30 -41.22 -13.34
CA ASN A 20 -2.29 -41.25 -12.26
C ASN A 20 -2.99 -39.88 -12.14
N ARG A 21 -3.59 -39.42 -13.23
CA ARG A 21 -4.53 -38.30 -13.23
C ARG A 21 -5.91 -38.85 -12.86
N GLN A 22 -6.22 -38.97 -11.58
CA GLN A 22 -7.60 -39.07 -11.11
C GLN A 22 -7.71 -38.63 -9.64
N THR A 23 -8.82 -37.95 -9.33
CA THR A 23 -9.28 -37.43 -8.02
C THR A 23 -8.76 -36.09 -7.50
N ILE A 24 -9.06 -35.00 -8.23
CA ILE A 24 -9.70 -33.80 -7.62
C ILE A 24 -10.79 -33.33 -8.60
N PRO A 25 -12.05 -33.09 -8.18
CA PRO A 25 -13.14 -32.77 -9.09
C PRO A 25 -12.88 -31.50 -9.90
N ARG A 26 -13.03 -31.60 -11.23
CA ARG A 26 -12.80 -30.54 -12.25
C ARG A 26 -13.81 -29.36 -12.21
N ARG A 27 -14.48 -29.08 -11.09
CA ARG A 27 -15.61 -28.13 -11.05
C ARG A 27 -15.28 -26.70 -10.60
N ILE A 28 -14.00 -26.34 -10.51
CA ILE A 28 -13.55 -24.97 -10.19
C ILE A 28 -13.02 -24.33 -11.47
N LEU A 29 -13.91 -23.89 -12.35
CA LEU A 29 -13.55 -23.06 -13.49
C LEU A 29 -14.72 -22.13 -13.85
N LEU A 30 -14.35 -20.86 -13.99
CA LEU A 30 -15.03 -19.75 -14.67
C LEU A 30 -16.06 -18.93 -13.87
N VAL A 31 -15.63 -17.75 -13.42
CA VAL A 31 -16.35 -16.48 -13.67
C VAL A 31 -15.31 -15.39 -14.00
N GLY A 32 -15.42 -14.78 -15.19
CA GLY A 32 -14.63 -13.61 -15.65
C GLY A 32 -15.18 -12.29 -15.07
N VAL A 33 -14.70 -11.07 -15.32
CA VAL A 33 -13.82 -10.46 -16.33
C VAL A 33 -13.24 -9.15 -15.72
N ARG A 34 -11.98 -8.83 -16.08
CA ARG A 34 -11.27 -7.52 -16.00
C ARG A 34 -11.33 -6.70 -14.68
N ALA A 35 -10.34 -6.94 -13.82
CA ALA A 35 -9.67 -5.90 -13.04
C ALA A 35 -8.17 -6.21 -12.91
N ARG A 36 -7.34 -5.18 -13.03
CA ARG A 36 -5.90 -5.21 -13.38
C ARG A 36 -5.02 -6.07 -12.45
N ARG A 37 -4.16 -6.89 -13.08
CA ARG A 37 -2.91 -7.62 -12.70
C ARG A 37 -2.60 -8.03 -11.23
N HIS A 38 -3.03 -7.31 -10.20
CA HIS A 38 -2.87 -7.70 -8.79
C HIS A 38 -4.01 -8.65 -8.34
N HIS A 39 -5.22 -8.42 -8.85
CA HIS A 39 -6.42 -9.18 -8.51
C HIS A 39 -6.33 -10.65 -8.95
N ALA A 40 -5.70 -10.93 -10.10
CA ALA A 40 -5.45 -12.28 -10.56
C ALA A 40 -4.51 -13.10 -9.63
N ARG A 41 -3.65 -12.45 -8.84
CA ARG A 41 -2.73 -13.14 -7.92
C ARG A 41 -3.39 -13.56 -6.60
N CYS A 42 -4.46 -12.90 -6.18
CA CYS A 42 -5.21 -13.28 -4.98
C CYS A 42 -6.26 -14.38 -5.26
N MET A 43 -6.63 -14.60 -6.54
CA MET A 43 -7.61 -15.62 -6.94
C MET A 43 -7.07 -17.07 -6.88
N GLU A 44 -5.84 -17.29 -6.43
CA GLU A 44 -5.19 -18.61 -6.30
C GLU A 44 -5.04 -19.07 -4.84
N ILE A 45 -5.73 -18.39 -3.91
CA ILE A 45 -5.71 -18.69 -2.47
C ILE A 45 -6.90 -19.58 -2.13
N LEU A 46 -6.62 -20.72 -1.49
CA LEU A 46 -7.61 -21.64 -0.93
C LEU A 46 -7.66 -21.44 0.58
N THR A 47 -8.79 -21.01 1.12
CA THR A 47 -8.99 -21.00 2.58
C THR A 47 -9.39 -22.40 3.07
N ARG A 48 -9.12 -22.70 4.34
CA ARG A 48 -9.56 -23.95 4.99
C ARG A 48 -11.09 -24.08 4.91
N ALA A 49 -11.83 -23.00 5.09
CA ALA A 49 -13.29 -23.03 5.03
C ALA A 49 -13.82 -23.25 3.60
N GLN A 50 -13.20 -22.64 2.58
CA GLN A 50 -13.49 -22.94 1.17
C GLN A 50 -13.22 -24.41 0.87
N ALA A 51 -12.04 -24.91 1.27
CA ALA A 51 -11.70 -26.32 1.12
C ALA A 51 -12.76 -27.24 1.75
N HIS A 52 -13.20 -26.95 2.98
CA HIS A 52 -14.27 -27.71 3.63
C HIS A 52 -15.62 -27.61 2.90
N ARG A 53 -16.01 -26.42 2.44
CA ARG A 53 -17.23 -26.25 1.61
C ARG A 53 -17.16 -27.07 0.33
N ASP A 54 -15.98 -27.18 -0.25
CA ASP A 54 -15.72 -27.94 -1.48
C ASP A 54 -15.46 -29.44 -1.21
N GLY A 55 -15.66 -29.91 0.03
CA GLY A 55 -15.51 -31.31 0.43
C GLY A 55 -14.07 -31.78 0.67
N THR A 56 -13.11 -30.86 0.71
CA THR A 56 -11.71 -31.14 1.02
C THR A 56 -11.45 -31.06 2.53
N SER A 57 -11.11 -32.20 3.13
CA SER A 57 -10.77 -32.34 4.54
C SER A 57 -9.39 -31.77 4.91
N ASP A 58 -9.16 -31.53 6.20
CA ASP A 58 -7.87 -31.08 6.72
C ASP A 58 -6.74 -32.07 6.45
N ALA A 59 -7.02 -33.37 6.50
CA ALA A 59 -6.03 -34.40 6.18
C ALA A 59 -5.57 -34.30 4.72
N GLN A 60 -6.49 -33.98 3.80
CA GLN A 60 -6.16 -33.76 2.39
C GLN A 60 -5.36 -32.47 2.20
N LEU A 61 -5.71 -31.38 2.89
CA LEU A 61 -4.92 -30.13 2.87
C LEU A 61 -3.49 -30.35 3.37
N GLN A 62 -3.31 -31.05 4.50
CA GLN A 62 -1.98 -31.37 5.03
C GLN A 62 -1.20 -32.31 4.11
N ARG A 63 -1.88 -33.20 3.38
CA ARG A 63 -1.23 -34.08 2.39
C ARG A 63 -0.77 -33.29 1.17
N ALA A 64 -1.59 -32.39 0.65
CA ALA A 64 -1.23 -31.51 -0.47
C ALA A 64 -0.08 -30.55 -0.10
N VAL A 65 -0.01 -30.07 1.15
CA VAL A 65 1.13 -29.31 1.66
C VAL A 65 2.41 -30.14 1.71
N ARG A 66 2.34 -31.36 2.25
CA ARG A 66 3.49 -32.27 2.30
C ARG A 66 4.00 -32.68 0.91
N ARG A 67 3.10 -32.74 -0.08
CA ARG A 67 3.44 -33.03 -1.48
C ARG A 67 3.97 -31.82 -2.25
N GLY A 68 4.00 -30.63 -1.63
CA GLY A 68 4.40 -29.40 -2.30
C GLY A 68 3.41 -28.95 -3.38
N GLU A 69 2.16 -29.40 -3.34
CA GLU A 69 1.09 -28.93 -4.24
C GLU A 69 0.45 -27.64 -3.70
N LEU A 70 0.42 -27.50 -2.36
CA LEU A 70 -0.01 -26.32 -1.65
C LEU A 70 1.11 -25.79 -0.74
N HIS A 71 1.26 -24.48 -0.66
CA HIS A 71 2.03 -23.81 0.38
C HIS A 71 1.09 -23.16 1.38
N ARG A 72 1.33 -23.41 2.67
CA ARG A 72 0.61 -22.75 3.75
C ARG A 72 1.15 -21.33 3.93
N ILE A 73 0.34 -20.32 3.60
CA ILE A 73 0.71 -18.91 3.76
C ILE A 73 0.51 -18.46 5.22
N ALA A 74 -0.58 -18.93 5.84
CA ALA A 74 -0.94 -18.64 7.23
C ALA A 74 -1.84 -19.75 7.78
N ALA A 75 -2.26 -19.63 9.04
CA ALA A 75 -3.22 -20.58 9.60
C ALA A 75 -4.54 -20.57 8.79
N GLY A 76 -4.86 -21.72 8.18
CA GLY A 76 -6.06 -21.87 7.35
C GLY A 76 -5.99 -21.26 5.96
N ILE A 77 -4.80 -20.85 5.49
CA ILE A 77 -4.60 -20.29 4.14
C ILE A 77 -3.57 -21.11 3.38
N TYR A 78 -3.96 -21.55 2.21
CA TYR A 78 -3.14 -22.33 1.30
C TYR A 78 -3.09 -21.65 -0.06
N ARG A 79 -2.00 -21.85 -0.79
CA ARG A 79 -1.86 -21.41 -2.18
C ARG A 79 -1.19 -22.49 -2.99
N ARG A 80 -1.57 -22.63 -4.27
CA ARG A 80 -0.91 -23.60 -5.15
C ARG A 80 0.55 -23.26 -5.43
N ALA A 81 1.38 -24.29 -5.53
CA ALA A 81 2.84 -24.19 -5.65
C ALA A 81 3.35 -23.68 -7.01
N ASP A 82 2.56 -23.82 -8.07
CA ASP A 82 2.89 -23.38 -9.42
C ASP A 82 2.95 -21.85 -9.60
N HIS A 83 2.56 -21.09 -8.58
CA HIS A 83 2.52 -19.61 -8.60
C HIS A 83 3.44 -18.95 -7.56
N PHE A 84 4.58 -19.57 -7.26
CA PHE A 84 5.52 -19.12 -6.24
C PHE A 84 6.27 -17.82 -6.64
N ARG A 85 5.64 -16.68 -6.36
CA ARG A 85 6.36 -15.45 -5.99
C ARG A 85 6.13 -15.22 -4.52
N GLU A 86 7.19 -14.94 -3.76
CA GLU A 86 7.07 -14.52 -2.38
C GLU A 86 6.09 -13.36 -2.29
N LEU A 87 5.03 -13.56 -1.50
CA LEU A 87 4.08 -12.50 -1.24
C LEU A 87 4.78 -11.45 -0.38
N ASP A 88 4.65 -10.17 -0.75
CA ASP A 88 5.04 -9.09 0.14
C ASP A 88 4.13 -9.07 1.39
N ALA A 89 4.49 -8.24 2.37
CA ALA A 89 3.75 -8.16 3.63
C ALA A 89 2.27 -7.74 3.42
N ARG A 90 1.98 -6.87 2.43
CA ARG A 90 0.61 -6.40 2.14
C ARG A 90 -0.22 -7.54 1.55
N ALA A 91 0.34 -8.30 0.62
CA ALA A 91 -0.34 -9.42 -0.01
C ALA A 91 -0.60 -10.54 1.00
N ARG A 92 0.36 -10.89 1.87
CA ARG A 92 0.11 -11.83 2.99
C ARG A 92 -0.99 -11.33 3.91
N HIS A 93 -1.00 -10.04 4.21
CA HIS A 93 -2.03 -9.44 5.04
C HIS A 93 -3.42 -9.49 4.40
N ARG A 94 -3.56 -9.20 3.10
CA ARG A 94 -4.84 -9.39 2.37
C ARG A 94 -5.33 -10.82 2.47
N CYS A 95 -4.45 -11.81 2.34
CA CYS A 95 -4.83 -13.21 2.53
C CYS A 95 -5.42 -13.44 3.94
N ALA A 96 -4.72 -12.95 4.97
CA ALA A 96 -5.16 -13.07 6.36
C ALA A 96 -6.53 -12.42 6.60
N VAL A 97 -6.80 -11.27 5.96
CA VAL A 97 -8.10 -10.61 5.98
C VAL A 97 -9.20 -11.51 5.44
N MET A 98 -8.98 -12.16 4.29
CA MET A 98 -9.99 -13.06 3.69
C MET A 98 -10.40 -14.19 4.66
N VAL A 99 -9.44 -14.81 5.36
CA VAL A 99 -9.75 -15.85 6.36
C VAL A 99 -10.42 -15.32 7.60
N ALA A 100 -10.00 -14.15 8.08
CA ALA A 100 -10.63 -13.52 9.24
C ALA A 100 -12.10 -13.19 8.96
N THR A 101 -12.42 -12.72 7.75
CA THR A 101 -13.80 -12.44 7.33
C THR A 101 -14.67 -13.68 7.38
N GLU A 102 -14.20 -14.81 6.86
CA GLU A 102 -14.95 -16.08 6.93
C GLU A 102 -15.13 -16.57 8.37
N SER A 103 -14.12 -16.37 9.23
CA SER A 103 -14.14 -16.85 10.62
C SER A 103 -14.98 -16.00 11.57
N CYS A 104 -15.07 -14.68 11.32
CA CYS A 104 -15.82 -13.75 12.18
C CYS A 104 -17.35 -13.81 11.96
N GLY A 105 -17.77 -14.42 10.86
CA GLY A 105 -19.17 -14.51 10.44
C GLY A 105 -19.74 -13.19 9.89
N PRO A 106 -21.04 -13.19 9.56
CA PRO A 106 -21.74 -12.02 9.02
C PRO A 106 -21.64 -10.80 9.95
N GLY A 107 -21.50 -9.61 9.37
CA GLY A 107 -21.49 -8.33 10.10
C GLY A 107 -20.12 -7.87 10.61
N ALA A 108 -19.04 -8.60 10.33
CA ALA A 108 -17.69 -8.11 10.52
C ALA A 108 -17.23 -7.29 9.30
N ILE A 109 -16.77 -6.06 9.54
CA ILE A 109 -16.33 -5.10 8.52
C ILE A 109 -14.82 -4.95 8.66
N VAL A 110 -14.05 -5.12 7.60
CA VAL A 110 -12.59 -4.89 7.63
C VAL A 110 -12.31 -3.42 7.92
N SER A 111 -11.40 -3.12 8.85
CA SER A 111 -11.15 -1.75 9.31
C SER A 111 -9.67 -1.46 9.60
N HIS A 112 -9.35 -0.21 9.95
CA HIS A 112 -8.00 0.24 10.33
C HIS A 112 -6.92 -0.20 9.31
N ALA A 113 -5.81 -0.79 9.78
CA ALA A 113 -4.68 -1.16 8.95
C ALA A 113 -5.05 -2.20 7.88
N SER A 114 -5.97 -3.10 8.19
CA SER A 114 -6.47 -4.07 7.22
C SER A 114 -7.28 -3.41 6.12
N ALA A 115 -8.14 -2.45 6.45
CA ALA A 115 -8.87 -1.68 5.44
C ALA A 115 -7.91 -0.84 4.58
N ALA A 116 -6.89 -0.21 5.18
CA ALA A 116 -5.87 0.52 4.44
C ALA A 116 -5.16 -0.38 3.40
N VAL A 117 -4.84 -1.62 3.77
CA VAL A 117 -4.27 -2.61 2.84
C VAL A 117 -5.27 -2.98 1.72
N MET A 118 -6.55 -3.16 2.04
CA MET A 118 -7.58 -3.48 1.04
C MET A 118 -7.78 -2.34 0.03
N HIS A 119 -7.78 -1.08 0.50
CA HIS A 119 -7.79 0.14 -0.33
C HIS A 119 -6.49 0.36 -1.12
N GLY A 120 -5.43 -0.41 -0.82
CA GLY A 120 -4.12 -0.28 -1.43
C GLY A 120 -3.28 0.89 -0.93
N LEU A 121 -3.64 1.50 0.21
CA LEU A 121 -2.96 2.66 0.80
C LEU A 121 -1.49 2.38 1.13
N ASP A 122 -0.74 3.46 1.39
CA ASP A 122 0.67 3.35 1.75
C ASP A 122 0.87 2.93 3.21
N CYS A 123 0.84 1.62 3.42
CA CYS A 123 0.92 0.98 4.73
C CYS A 123 2.34 0.85 5.31
N GLY A 124 3.34 1.61 4.82
CA GLY A 124 4.74 1.45 5.22
C GLY A 124 4.98 1.63 6.72
N GLY A 125 4.26 2.56 7.36
CA GLY A 125 4.30 2.80 8.80
C GLY A 125 3.31 1.97 9.64
N LEU A 126 2.61 0.99 9.04
CA LEU A 126 1.60 0.19 9.73
C LEU A 126 2.14 -1.20 10.12
N ARG A 127 1.73 -1.68 11.29
CA ARG A 127 2.00 -3.06 11.72
C ARG A 127 0.99 -4.02 11.10
N LEU A 128 1.42 -4.86 10.17
CA LEU A 128 0.55 -5.78 9.43
C LEU A 128 0.51 -7.21 10.01
N GLY A 129 0.98 -7.43 11.24
CA GLY A 129 0.99 -8.74 11.90
C GLY A 129 -0.36 -9.21 12.45
N THR A 130 -1.33 -8.31 12.57
CA THR A 130 -2.65 -8.58 13.15
C THR A 130 -3.72 -8.03 12.22
N VAL A 131 -4.77 -8.80 11.94
CA VAL A 131 -5.92 -8.35 11.15
C VAL A 131 -6.84 -7.48 12.00
N HIS A 132 -7.32 -6.37 11.46
CA HIS A 132 -8.26 -5.46 12.12
C HIS A 132 -9.62 -5.53 11.43
N MET A 133 -10.65 -5.76 12.23
CA MET A 133 -12.04 -5.72 11.79
C MET A 133 -12.88 -4.99 12.82
N THR A 134 -13.98 -4.39 12.41
CA THR A 134 -14.98 -3.78 13.28
C THR A 134 -16.24 -4.63 13.23
N ARG A 135 -16.78 -4.98 14.39
CA ARG A 135 -18.13 -5.53 14.49
C ARG A 135 -19.09 -4.37 14.70
N ASN A 136 -20.10 -4.26 13.84
CA ASN A 136 -21.04 -3.13 13.81
C ASN A 136 -22.03 -3.16 15.00
N ARG A 137 -21.51 -2.98 16.21
CA ARG A 137 -22.26 -2.95 17.48
C ARG A 137 -21.40 -2.29 18.57
N CYS A 138 -22.04 -1.81 19.64
CA CYS A 138 -21.37 -1.05 20.70
C CYS A 138 -20.45 -1.89 21.62
N SER A 139 -20.55 -3.23 21.61
CA SER A 139 -19.82 -4.09 22.54
C SER A 139 -19.35 -5.42 21.93
N GLY A 140 -18.67 -6.25 22.72
CA GLY A 140 -18.24 -7.59 22.31
C GLY A 140 -17.12 -7.57 21.27
N GLY A 141 -16.13 -6.70 21.49
CA GLY A 141 -14.84 -6.77 20.83
C GLY A 141 -14.05 -8.00 21.25
N ARG A 142 -13.03 -8.35 20.47
CA ARG A 142 -12.16 -9.51 20.74
C ARG A 142 -10.75 -9.19 20.27
N LYS A 143 -9.75 -9.53 21.08
CA LYS A 143 -8.35 -9.40 20.69
C LYS A 143 -7.64 -10.75 20.84
N SER A 144 -6.90 -11.15 19.83
CA SER A 144 -5.99 -12.29 19.81
C SER A 144 -4.66 -11.85 19.18
N GLN A 145 -3.71 -12.78 19.06
CA GLN A 145 -2.44 -12.50 18.38
C GLN A 145 -2.63 -12.12 16.89
N THR A 146 -3.63 -12.72 16.24
CA THR A 146 -3.83 -12.60 14.79
C THR A 146 -5.02 -11.73 14.38
N LEU A 147 -5.93 -11.42 15.31
CA LEU A 147 -7.15 -10.66 15.05
C LEU A 147 -7.44 -9.64 16.16
N HIS A 148 -7.79 -8.43 15.76
CA HIS A 148 -8.38 -7.41 16.61
C HIS A 148 -9.75 -7.02 16.05
N LEU A 149 -10.80 -7.48 16.72
CA LEU A 149 -12.19 -7.14 16.44
C LEU A 149 -12.62 -5.98 17.35
N HIS A 150 -12.78 -4.81 16.75
CA HIS A 150 -13.19 -3.57 17.40
C HIS A 150 -14.71 -3.52 17.54
N PRO A 151 -15.27 -3.20 18.72
CA PRO A 151 -16.68 -2.88 18.86
C PRO A 151 -16.89 -1.41 18.48
N ALA A 152 -17.58 -1.15 17.38
CA ALA A 152 -17.99 0.22 17.03
C ALA A 152 -19.16 0.19 16.06
N VAL A 153 -20.05 1.18 16.18
CA VAL A 153 -21.05 1.44 15.14
C VAL A 153 -20.34 2.02 13.90
N VAL A 154 -20.70 1.47 12.75
CA VAL A 154 -20.27 1.88 11.42
C VAL A 154 -21.54 2.10 10.61
N PRO A 155 -21.87 3.36 10.28
CA PRO A 155 -22.97 3.69 9.40
C PRO A 155 -22.82 3.00 8.03
N ALA A 156 -23.93 2.68 7.37
CA ALA A 156 -23.91 1.90 6.13
C ALA A 156 -23.16 2.63 5.00
N GLU A 157 -23.26 3.96 4.97
CA GLU A 157 -22.55 4.86 4.05
C GLU A 157 -21.03 4.88 4.25
N GLU A 158 -20.54 4.43 5.41
CA GLU A 158 -19.12 4.26 5.69
C GLU A 158 -18.62 2.83 5.39
N VAL A 159 -19.45 1.98 4.76
CA VAL A 159 -19.09 0.62 4.34
C VAL A 159 -19.06 0.54 2.83
N VAL A 160 -17.97 -0.01 2.30
CA VAL A 160 -17.78 -0.30 0.88
C VAL A 160 -17.43 -1.77 0.69
N LEU A 161 -17.70 -2.31 -0.50
CA LEU A 161 -17.26 -3.65 -0.88
C LEU A 161 -15.97 -3.55 -1.70
N ILE A 162 -14.91 -4.20 -1.21
CA ILE A 162 -13.64 -4.35 -1.94
C ILE A 162 -13.41 -5.83 -2.12
N ASP A 163 -13.33 -6.28 -3.38
CA ASP A 163 -13.18 -7.70 -3.71
C ASP A 163 -14.26 -8.59 -3.04
N GLY A 164 -15.48 -8.06 -2.89
CA GLY A 164 -16.60 -8.75 -2.23
C GLY A 164 -16.58 -8.72 -0.70
N VAL A 165 -15.61 -8.05 -0.08
CA VAL A 165 -15.46 -7.96 1.39
C VAL A 165 -15.91 -6.60 1.90
N ALA A 166 -16.82 -6.59 2.88
CA ALA A 166 -17.24 -5.39 3.58
C ALA A 166 -16.05 -4.74 4.29
N THR A 167 -15.74 -3.51 3.92
CA THR A 167 -14.57 -2.75 4.35
C THR A 167 -14.99 -1.32 4.68
N THR A 168 -14.39 -0.70 5.71
CA THR A 168 -14.64 0.71 5.99
C THR A 168 -14.26 1.60 4.80
N SER A 169 -15.01 2.66 4.54
CA SER A 169 -14.72 3.65 3.49
C SER A 169 -13.33 4.27 3.68
N LEU A 170 -12.80 4.96 2.66
CA LEU A 170 -11.49 5.64 2.77
C LEU A 170 -11.47 6.63 3.93
N ALA A 171 -12.50 7.46 4.06
CA ALA A 171 -12.60 8.46 5.12
C ALA A 171 -12.66 7.81 6.51
N ARG A 172 -13.52 6.80 6.69
CA ARG A 172 -13.61 6.08 7.97
C ARG A 172 -12.31 5.36 8.32
N THR A 173 -11.67 4.74 7.33
CA THR A 173 -10.37 4.07 7.50
C THR A 173 -9.29 5.06 7.92
N PHE A 174 -9.23 6.23 7.28
CA PHE A 174 -8.32 7.31 7.65
C PHE A 174 -8.58 7.79 9.07
N VAL A 175 -9.82 8.11 9.45
CA VAL A 175 -10.16 8.57 10.81
C VAL A 175 -9.79 7.55 11.88
N ASP A 176 -10.13 6.27 11.67
CA ASP A 176 -9.78 5.20 12.62
C ASP A 176 -8.25 5.06 12.79
N LEU A 177 -7.47 5.23 11.71
CA LEU A 177 -6.01 5.20 11.75
C LEU A 177 -5.40 6.47 12.36
N ALA A 178 -5.91 7.65 12.03
CA ALA A 178 -5.41 8.92 12.53
C ALA A 178 -5.58 9.06 14.05
N ARG A 179 -6.60 8.39 14.61
CA ARG A 179 -6.80 8.28 16.06
C ARG A 179 -5.77 7.38 16.76
N THR A 180 -5.25 6.37 16.06
CA THR A 180 -4.57 5.22 16.68
C THR A 180 -3.12 5.04 16.25
N THR A 181 -2.63 5.83 15.28
CA THR A 181 -1.27 5.77 14.76
C THR A 181 -0.52 7.08 14.99
N PRO A 182 0.83 7.09 14.91
CA PRO A 182 1.61 8.32 14.92
C PRO A 182 1.15 9.31 13.84
N PHE A 183 1.30 10.61 14.11
CA PHE A 183 0.85 11.68 13.21
C PHE A 183 1.41 11.53 11.80
N GLU A 184 2.71 11.27 11.68
CA GLU A 184 3.40 11.03 10.41
C GLU A 184 2.74 9.91 9.58
N THR A 185 2.47 8.76 10.21
CA THR A 185 1.78 7.63 9.56
C THR A 185 0.38 8.00 9.12
N ALA A 186 -0.36 8.75 9.94
CA ALA A 186 -1.71 9.21 9.60
C ALA A 186 -1.70 10.12 8.37
N VAL A 187 -0.76 11.06 8.28
CA VAL A 187 -0.62 11.97 7.14
C VAL A 187 -0.30 11.21 5.86
N VAL A 188 0.68 10.29 5.87
CA VAL A 188 1.02 9.44 4.72
C VAL A 188 -0.23 8.71 4.19
N ILE A 189 -1.02 8.13 5.09
CA ILE A 189 -2.23 7.39 4.73
C ILE A 189 -3.30 8.32 4.19
N GLY A 190 -3.49 9.49 4.82
CA GLY A 190 -4.47 10.48 4.43
C GLY A 190 -4.17 11.10 3.06
N ASP A 191 -2.94 11.53 2.80
CA ASP A 191 -2.51 12.03 1.50
C ASP A 191 -2.77 10.97 0.41
N CYS A 192 -2.34 9.73 0.67
CA CYS A 192 -2.54 8.60 -0.22
C CYS A 192 -4.03 8.30 -0.47
N ALA A 193 -4.87 8.43 0.56
CA ALA A 193 -6.32 8.27 0.46
C ALA A 193 -6.96 9.39 -0.37
N LEU A 194 -6.53 10.65 -0.22
CA LEU A 194 -6.99 11.78 -1.05
C LEU A 194 -6.69 11.52 -2.53
N ARG A 195 -5.48 11.05 -2.86
CA ARG A 195 -5.13 10.66 -4.24
C ARG A 195 -5.96 9.50 -4.78
N ARG A 196 -6.51 8.65 -3.90
CA ARG A 196 -7.43 7.56 -4.26
C ARG A 196 -8.90 7.98 -4.31
N GLY A 197 -9.20 9.27 -4.20
CA GLY A 197 -10.56 9.80 -4.31
C GLY A 197 -11.30 9.93 -2.98
N MET A 198 -10.59 9.86 -1.84
CA MET A 198 -11.18 10.30 -0.57
C MET A 198 -11.55 11.78 -0.67
N ARG A 199 -12.80 12.11 -0.34
CA ARG A 199 -13.30 13.49 -0.30
C ARG A 199 -13.20 14.05 1.12
N ARG A 200 -12.83 15.32 1.26
CA ARG A 200 -12.71 16.00 2.56
C ARG A 200 -14.04 16.03 3.32
N GLU A 201 -15.14 16.27 2.61
CA GLU A 201 -16.51 16.24 3.15
C GLU A 201 -16.81 14.94 3.90
N ASN A 202 -16.37 13.80 3.34
CA ASN A 202 -16.56 12.49 3.97
C ASN A 202 -15.66 12.28 5.19
N VAL A 203 -14.48 12.94 5.23
CA VAL A 203 -13.60 12.94 6.41
C VAL A 203 -14.27 13.68 7.55
N ASP A 204 -14.85 14.86 7.28
CA ASP A 204 -15.53 15.67 8.29
C ASP A 204 -16.74 14.92 8.88
N ALA A 205 -17.59 14.35 8.02
CA ALA A 205 -18.70 13.50 8.45
C ALA A 205 -18.23 12.33 9.33
N SER A 206 -17.14 11.66 8.94
CA SER A 206 -16.61 10.53 9.71
C SER A 206 -15.97 10.94 11.04
N LEU A 207 -15.35 12.13 11.10
CA LEU A 207 -14.86 12.71 12.35
C LEU A 207 -16.00 13.00 13.34
N ASP A 208 -17.16 13.41 12.84
CA ASP A 208 -18.34 13.64 13.67
C ASP A 208 -19.02 12.34 14.12
N HIS A 209 -19.11 11.33 13.26
CA HIS A 209 -19.56 9.99 13.66
C HIS A 209 -18.65 9.34 14.72
N ALA A 210 -17.37 9.67 14.73
CA ALA A 210 -16.39 9.21 15.70
C ALA A 210 -16.25 10.11 16.93
N ARG A 211 -17.14 11.11 17.12
CA ARG A 211 -17.10 12.04 18.25
C ARG A 211 -17.06 11.31 19.59
N GLY A 212 -16.30 11.87 20.54
CA GLY A 212 -16.14 11.34 21.90
C GLY A 212 -15.20 10.12 22.00
N ARG A 213 -14.72 9.57 20.89
CA ARG A 213 -13.78 8.45 20.92
C ARG A 213 -12.37 8.92 21.28
N LEU A 214 -11.58 8.04 21.91
CA LEU A 214 -10.18 8.32 22.24
C LEU A 214 -9.36 8.64 20.97
N GLY A 215 -8.46 9.61 21.07
CA GLY A 215 -7.58 10.01 19.97
C GLY A 215 -8.20 10.95 18.93
N MET A 216 -9.43 11.45 19.13
CA MET A 216 -10.10 12.33 18.15
C MET A 216 -9.41 13.67 17.93
N SER A 217 -8.76 14.25 18.95
CA SER A 217 -7.94 15.46 18.78
C SER A 217 -6.82 15.23 17.75
N ARG A 218 -6.11 14.11 17.85
CA ARG A 218 -5.06 13.72 16.90
C ARG A 218 -5.60 13.55 15.48
N ALA A 219 -6.76 12.92 15.34
CA ALA A 219 -7.40 12.72 14.05
C ALA A 219 -7.81 14.04 13.38
N ARG A 220 -8.36 14.99 14.15
CA ARG A 220 -8.69 16.32 13.65
C ARG A 220 -7.44 17.08 13.18
N VAL A 221 -6.36 17.04 13.97
CA VAL A 221 -5.08 17.67 13.56
C VAL A 221 -4.50 17.02 12.30
N ALA A 222 -4.61 15.70 12.13
CA ALA A 222 -4.19 15.05 10.89
C ALA A 222 -5.06 15.45 9.69
N ALA A 223 -6.38 15.53 9.88
CA ALA A 223 -7.32 15.88 8.82
C ALA A 223 -7.09 17.30 8.25
N THR A 224 -6.61 18.24 9.07
CA THR A 224 -6.27 19.60 8.60
C THR A 224 -4.95 19.66 7.84
N PHE A 225 -4.09 18.64 7.95
CA PHE A 225 -2.74 18.66 7.37
C PHE A 225 -2.62 17.87 6.05
N ILE A 226 -3.48 16.87 5.86
CA ILE A 226 -3.44 16.02 4.66
C ILE A 226 -3.69 16.82 3.38
N GLU A 227 -3.01 16.46 2.29
CA GLU A 227 -3.00 17.13 0.98
C GLU A 227 -2.73 16.09 -0.12
N PRO A 228 -3.44 16.12 -1.27
CA PRO A 228 -3.23 15.15 -2.33
C PRO A 228 -1.86 15.29 -3.04
N GLY A 229 -1.19 16.45 -2.96
CA GLY A 229 0.02 16.75 -3.73
C GLY A 229 1.26 15.95 -3.33
N ALA A 230 1.35 15.40 -2.11
CA ALA A 230 2.48 14.57 -1.72
C ALA A 230 2.32 13.16 -2.30
N GLU A 231 2.96 12.86 -3.44
CA GLU A 231 2.69 11.66 -4.23
C GLU A 231 3.31 10.39 -3.64
N SER A 232 4.34 10.54 -2.78
CA SER A 232 5.01 9.44 -2.09
C SER A 232 4.99 9.57 -0.56
N PRO A 233 5.17 8.46 0.19
CA PRO A 233 5.29 8.52 1.64
C PRO A 233 6.43 9.40 2.13
N GLY A 234 7.55 9.45 1.40
CA GLY A 234 8.67 10.29 1.79
C GLY A 234 8.38 11.78 1.62
N GLU A 235 7.59 12.16 0.62
CA GLU A 235 7.11 13.55 0.49
C GLU A 235 6.18 13.93 1.65
N SER A 236 5.21 13.08 1.99
CA SER A 236 4.32 13.30 3.14
C SER A 236 5.11 13.43 4.45
N ILE A 237 6.10 12.57 4.67
CA ILE A 237 6.98 12.63 5.85
C ILE A 237 7.78 13.94 5.85
N SER A 238 8.35 14.33 4.70
CA SER A 238 9.12 15.57 4.58
C SER A 238 8.29 16.79 4.98
N ARG A 239 7.02 16.85 4.59
CA ARG A 239 6.09 17.92 5.01
C ARG A 239 5.86 17.94 6.51
N VAL A 240 5.69 16.78 7.12
CA VAL A 240 5.52 16.68 8.58
C VAL A 240 6.77 17.22 9.28
N ARG A 241 7.96 16.85 8.81
CA ARG A 241 9.23 17.36 9.36
C ARG A 241 9.36 18.86 9.18
N MET A 242 9.13 19.39 7.98
CA MET A 242 9.12 20.83 7.70
C MET A 242 8.18 21.60 8.65
N ARG A 243 6.97 21.08 8.89
CA ARG A 243 6.01 21.66 9.81
C ARG A 243 6.51 21.65 11.25
N ASP A 244 6.99 20.51 11.73
CA ASP A 244 7.48 20.34 13.11
C ASP A 244 8.70 21.24 13.37
N ASP A 245 9.50 21.49 12.33
CA ASP A 245 10.72 22.28 12.33
C ASP A 245 10.51 23.77 12.04
N GLY A 246 9.27 24.21 11.82
CA GLY A 246 8.90 25.60 11.60
C GLY A 246 9.29 26.19 10.24
N TRP A 247 9.46 25.34 9.21
CA TRP A 247 9.79 25.82 7.88
C TRP A 247 8.60 26.51 7.21
N PRO A 248 8.85 27.45 6.28
CA PRO A 248 7.85 27.84 5.30
C PRO A 248 7.33 26.60 4.55
N MET A 249 6.02 26.44 4.45
CA MET A 249 5.46 25.27 3.78
C MET A 249 5.54 25.43 2.25
N PRO A 250 6.08 24.45 1.52
CA PRO A 250 6.19 24.51 0.06
C PRO A 250 4.84 24.33 -0.64
N THR A 251 4.74 24.87 -1.85
CA THR A 251 3.74 24.43 -2.82
C THR A 251 4.17 23.10 -3.41
N LEU A 252 3.30 22.09 -3.38
CA LEU A 252 3.62 20.75 -3.89
C LEU A 252 3.34 20.63 -5.38
N GLN A 253 4.08 19.75 -6.06
CA GLN A 253 3.85 19.35 -7.46
C GLN A 253 3.70 20.57 -8.40
N HIS A 254 4.51 21.59 -8.17
CA HIS A 254 4.43 22.87 -8.88
C HIS A 254 5.01 22.74 -10.29
N GLU A 255 4.33 23.34 -11.27
CA GLU A 255 4.83 23.39 -12.66
C GLU A 255 5.73 24.62 -12.87
N ILE A 256 7.00 24.38 -13.15
CA ILE A 256 7.95 25.42 -13.52
C ILE A 256 7.81 25.70 -15.02
N ARG A 257 7.58 26.96 -15.34
CA ARG A 257 7.52 27.48 -16.72
C ARG A 257 8.46 28.67 -16.87
N HIS A 258 9.17 28.73 -18.00
CA HIS A 258 10.06 29.83 -18.34
C HIS A 258 9.82 30.24 -19.80
N GLY A 259 9.64 31.54 -20.06
CA GLY A 259 9.31 32.06 -21.40
C GLY A 259 8.03 31.43 -21.99
N GLY A 260 7.04 31.09 -21.16
CA GLY A 260 5.81 30.38 -21.57
C GLY A 260 5.96 28.88 -21.82
N ARG A 261 7.19 28.34 -21.85
CA ARG A 261 7.48 26.91 -22.05
C ARG A 261 7.47 26.16 -20.71
N PHE A 262 6.85 24.98 -20.70
CA PHE A 262 6.92 24.04 -19.58
C PHE A 262 8.33 23.44 -19.48
N ILE A 263 8.95 23.56 -18.30
CA ILE A 263 10.25 22.95 -18.00
C ILE A 263 10.07 21.62 -17.28
N GLY A 264 9.24 21.60 -16.24
CA GLY A 264 9.04 20.41 -15.42
C GLY A 264 8.10 20.64 -14.25
N ARG A 265 7.67 19.53 -13.65
CA ARG A 265 6.93 19.52 -12.38
C ARG A 265 7.88 19.13 -11.26
N VAL A 266 7.83 19.85 -10.14
CA VAL A 266 8.75 19.66 -9.01
C VAL A 266 7.99 19.32 -7.74
N ASP A 267 8.57 18.50 -6.87
CA ASP A 267 7.87 17.99 -5.69
C ASP A 267 7.56 19.10 -4.69
N PHE A 268 8.53 19.99 -4.44
CA PHE A 268 8.43 21.08 -3.46
C PHE A 268 8.93 22.39 -4.06
N PHE A 269 8.12 23.44 -3.93
CA PHE A 269 8.48 24.77 -4.44
C PHE A 269 8.25 25.86 -3.38
N TRP A 270 9.31 26.62 -3.10
CA TRP A 270 9.31 27.80 -2.25
C TRP A 270 9.52 29.05 -3.11
N LYS A 271 8.41 29.59 -3.61
CA LYS A 271 8.42 30.72 -4.55
C LYS A 271 9.18 31.93 -4.00
N GLU A 272 8.94 32.30 -2.74
CA GLU A 272 9.56 33.46 -2.10
C GLU A 272 11.08 33.34 -1.93
N HIS A 273 11.61 32.12 -1.97
CA HIS A 273 13.03 31.85 -1.85
C HIS A 273 13.69 31.52 -3.19
N GLY A 274 12.92 31.36 -4.28
CA GLY A 274 13.43 30.86 -5.55
C GLY A 274 13.99 29.43 -5.46
N VAL A 275 13.47 28.62 -4.53
CA VAL A 275 14.01 27.28 -4.23
C VAL A 275 13.06 26.18 -4.63
N VAL A 276 13.63 25.13 -5.24
CA VAL A 276 13.00 23.87 -5.60
C VAL A 276 13.62 22.74 -4.76
N GLY A 277 12.77 21.90 -4.18
CA GLY A 277 13.16 20.68 -3.48
C GLY A 277 12.61 19.44 -4.18
N GLU A 278 13.42 18.39 -4.29
CA GLU A 278 12.97 17.09 -4.78
C GLU A 278 13.29 15.97 -3.79
N PHE A 279 12.31 15.08 -3.59
CA PHE A 279 12.50 13.90 -2.76
C PHE A 279 12.80 12.68 -3.63
N ASP A 280 14.03 12.19 -3.55
CA ASP A 280 14.46 11.03 -4.31
C ASP A 280 14.15 9.73 -3.56
N GLY A 281 13.05 9.09 -3.95
CA GLY A 281 12.80 7.70 -3.61
C GLY A 281 13.92 6.80 -4.17
N MET A 282 14.46 5.90 -3.33
CA MET A 282 15.58 4.98 -3.65
C MET A 282 15.34 4.02 -4.85
N VAL A 283 14.23 4.16 -5.58
CA VAL A 283 13.81 3.24 -6.65
C VAL A 283 13.37 4.02 -7.89
N LYS A 284 14.30 4.71 -8.56
CA LYS A 284 14.08 5.20 -9.94
C LYS A 284 14.93 4.50 -11.01
N TYR A 285 15.88 3.64 -10.65
CA TYR A 285 16.84 3.05 -11.61
C TYR A 285 16.64 1.55 -11.94
N ARG A 286 15.40 1.05 -11.92
CA ARG A 286 15.08 -0.35 -12.30
C ARG A 286 14.23 -0.46 -13.58
N GLY A 287 14.48 0.39 -14.56
CA GLY A 287 13.79 0.37 -15.86
C GLY A 287 14.73 0.06 -17.03
N ASP A 288 14.16 -0.30 -18.17
CA ASP A 288 14.89 -0.50 -19.42
C ASP A 288 15.50 0.84 -19.87
N ASN A 289 16.84 0.92 -19.83
CA ASN A 289 17.68 2.05 -20.20
C ASN A 289 17.85 3.16 -19.13
N PRO A 290 18.55 2.88 -18.01
CA PRO A 290 18.83 3.85 -16.95
C PRO A 290 19.64 5.07 -17.41
N GLY A 291 20.51 4.93 -18.42
CA GLY A 291 21.35 6.02 -18.92
C GLY A 291 20.54 7.20 -19.49
N ARG A 292 19.52 6.92 -20.32
CA ARG A 292 18.65 7.97 -20.88
C ARG A 292 17.74 8.63 -19.83
N ALA A 293 17.41 7.93 -18.74
CA ALA A 293 16.63 8.51 -17.65
C ALA A 293 17.47 9.54 -16.88
N VAL A 294 18.71 9.19 -16.55
CA VAL A 294 19.67 10.09 -15.88
C VAL A 294 19.94 11.33 -16.74
N GLU A 295 20.15 11.17 -18.05
CA GLU A 295 20.39 12.30 -18.94
C GLU A 295 19.23 13.29 -18.97
N ARG A 296 17.98 12.81 -19.09
CA ARG A 296 16.79 13.66 -19.05
C ARG A 296 16.60 14.36 -17.70
N GLU A 297 16.92 13.67 -16.60
CA GLU A 297 16.86 14.25 -15.25
C GLU A 297 17.85 15.41 -15.10
N LYS A 298 19.09 15.24 -15.60
CA LYS A 298 20.11 16.30 -15.62
C LYS A 298 19.70 17.49 -16.46
N LEU A 299 19.29 17.27 -17.70
CA LEU A 299 18.85 18.36 -18.60
C LEU A 299 17.67 19.15 -18.02
N ARG A 300 16.76 18.47 -17.31
CA ARG A 300 15.63 19.11 -16.62
C ARG A 300 16.10 20.00 -15.47
N GLU A 301 17.01 19.49 -14.66
CA GLU A 301 17.58 20.24 -13.53
C GLU A 301 18.36 21.47 -14.00
N ASP A 302 19.16 21.33 -15.06
CA ASP A 302 19.88 22.46 -15.67
C ASP A 302 18.89 23.51 -16.18
N ALA A 303 17.82 23.12 -16.87
CA ALA A 303 16.78 24.05 -17.32
C ALA A 303 16.04 24.75 -16.17
N ILE A 304 15.85 24.09 -15.02
CA ILE A 304 15.26 24.71 -13.82
C ILE A 304 16.23 25.75 -13.24
N ARG A 305 17.53 25.46 -13.22
CA ARG A 305 18.58 26.40 -12.77
C ARG A 305 18.71 27.60 -13.71
N ASP A 306 18.68 27.37 -15.02
CA ASP A 306 18.72 28.42 -16.03
C ASP A 306 17.49 29.34 -15.95
N ALA A 307 16.36 28.81 -15.48
CA ALA A 307 15.17 29.60 -15.19
C ALA A 307 15.27 30.44 -13.89
N GLY A 308 16.41 30.41 -13.20
CA GLY A 308 16.71 31.22 -12.01
C GLY A 308 16.45 30.52 -10.68
N PHE A 309 16.10 29.23 -10.67
CA PHE A 309 15.74 28.52 -9.43
C PHE A 309 16.90 27.68 -8.88
N GLU A 310 17.07 27.69 -7.56
CA GLU A 310 18.01 26.81 -6.87
C GLU A 310 17.36 25.47 -6.57
N VAL A 311 18.05 24.38 -6.89
CA VAL A 311 17.56 23.00 -6.70
C VAL A 311 18.36 22.32 -5.60
N PHE A 312 17.66 21.70 -4.64
CA PHE A 312 18.27 20.77 -3.68
C PHE A 312 17.46 19.47 -3.57
N ARG A 313 18.12 18.39 -3.15
CA ARG A 313 17.50 17.06 -3.03
C ARG A 313 17.83 16.39 -1.71
N TRP A 314 16.96 15.49 -1.30
CA TRP A 314 17.17 14.60 -0.18
C TRP A 314 16.55 13.22 -0.43
N VAL A 315 17.07 12.22 0.27
CA VAL A 315 16.67 10.81 0.13
C VAL A 315 16.07 10.29 1.43
N TRP A 316 15.55 9.06 1.39
CA TRP A 316 15.07 8.33 2.57
C TRP A 316 16.04 8.35 3.76
N ALA A 317 17.35 8.26 3.50
CA ALA A 317 18.36 8.27 4.55
C ALA A 317 18.42 9.61 5.30
N ASP A 318 18.15 10.72 4.61
CA ASP A 318 18.15 12.07 5.18
C ASP A 318 16.89 12.30 6.06
N LEU A 319 15.80 11.54 5.90
CA LEU A 319 14.61 11.68 6.76
C LEU A 319 14.84 11.27 8.23
N ARG A 320 15.94 10.55 8.51
CA ARG A 320 16.33 10.21 9.88
C ARG A 320 17.06 11.34 10.60
N ASP A 321 17.67 12.25 9.83
CA ASP A 321 18.43 13.40 10.30
C ASP A 321 18.06 14.60 9.42
N PHE A 322 16.89 15.17 9.70
CA PHE A 322 16.30 16.21 8.88
C PHE A 322 17.04 17.56 9.00
N GLU A 323 17.90 17.71 10.01
CA GLU A 323 18.73 18.90 10.19
C GLU A 323 19.69 19.08 9.02
N ARG A 324 20.26 18.00 8.49
CA ARG A 324 21.07 18.06 7.28
C ARG A 324 20.29 18.55 6.06
N VAL A 325 18.98 18.25 5.99
CA VAL A 325 18.09 18.76 4.94
C VAL A 325 17.84 20.25 5.16
N ARG A 326 17.67 20.69 6.42
CA ARG A 326 17.56 22.12 6.80
C ARG A 326 18.74 22.92 6.34
N GLU A 327 19.95 22.51 6.68
CA GLU A 327 21.15 23.24 6.25
C GLU A 327 21.26 23.32 4.72
N ARG A 328 20.86 22.26 3.99
CA ARG A 328 20.83 22.30 2.52
C ARG A 328 19.81 23.30 2.00
N PHE A 329 18.63 23.36 2.61
CA PHE A 329 17.59 24.33 2.28
C PHE A 329 18.06 25.77 2.56
N GLU A 330 18.61 26.05 3.74
CA GLU A 330 19.11 27.39 4.09
C GLU A 330 20.20 27.86 3.12
N ARG A 331 21.16 26.98 2.79
CA ARG A 331 22.16 27.28 1.75
C ARG A 331 21.53 27.52 0.38
N ALA A 332 20.45 26.81 0.04
CA ALA A 332 19.73 27.03 -1.23
C ALA A 332 19.00 28.37 -1.23
N CYS A 333 18.36 28.77 -0.12
CA CYS A 333 17.73 30.07 0.03
C CYS A 333 18.73 31.22 -0.12
N LEU A 334 19.92 31.10 0.48
CA LEU A 334 20.98 32.11 0.32
C LEU A 334 21.44 32.25 -1.13
N ARG A 335 21.57 31.14 -1.88
CA ARG A 335 21.90 31.19 -3.31
C ARG A 335 20.75 31.69 -4.17
N GLY A 336 19.51 31.34 -3.83
CA GLY A 336 18.31 31.76 -4.55
C GLY A 336 18.05 33.26 -4.42
N ALA A 337 18.34 33.84 -3.26
CA ALA A 337 18.26 35.29 -3.05
C ALA A 337 19.33 36.08 -3.80
N ALA A 338 20.40 35.44 -4.27
CA ALA A 338 21.50 36.07 -5.00
C ALA A 338 21.35 36.01 -6.53
N ARG A 339 20.28 35.40 -7.05
CA ARG A 339 19.98 35.26 -8.49
C ARG A 339 18.92 36.24 -8.93
#